data_AF-A0A1X0Q945-F1
#
_entry.id   AF-A0A1X0Q945-F1
#
_cell.length_a   1.000
_cell.length_b   1.000
_cell.length_c   1.000
_cell.angle_alpha   90.00
_cell.angle_beta   90.00
_cell.angle_gamma   90.00
#
_symmetry.space_group_name_H-M   'P 1'
#
loop_
_entity.id
_entity.type
_entity.pdbx_description
1 polymer ?
#
loop_
_entity_poly.entity_id
_entity_poly.type
_entity_poly.pdbx_seq_one_letter_code
_entity_poly.pdbx_strand_id
1 'polypeptide(L)'
;MNKYGMIFHKVHERAVNGEDFKISLRELKAACTEKGIESPVFIMDNARIHHYKGLMENNELSQYTLKYLPPYSPFLNAIENVFSVWKN
;
A
#
# COMPACT_ATOMS: atom_id res chain seq x y z
N MET A 1 5.02 -7.87 18.44
CA MET A 1 4.36 -6.55 18.51
C MET A 1 4.81 -5.73 17.31
N ASN A 2 3.90 -5.12 16.55
CA ASN A 2 4.27 -4.26 15.42
C ASN A 2 5.05 -3.05 15.96
N LYS A 3 6.28 -2.81 15.46
CA LYS A 3 7.17 -1.74 15.91
C LYS A 3 6.61 -0.33 15.67
N TYR A 4 5.87 -0.14 14.58
CA TYR A 4 5.48 1.17 14.10
C TYR A 4 3.96 1.41 14.06
N GLY A 5 3.15 0.34 14.15
CA GLY A 5 1.69 0.43 14.04
C GLY A 5 1.24 0.81 12.63
N MET A 6 0.21 1.66 12.54
CA MET A 6 -0.25 2.27 11.29
C MET A 6 0.70 3.39 10.87
N ILE A 7 1.25 3.30 9.66
CA ILE A 7 2.19 4.29 9.13
C ILE A 7 1.48 5.47 8.49
N PHE A 8 0.46 5.17 7.68
CA PHE A 8 -0.27 6.13 6.86
C PHE A 8 -1.65 5.55 6.53
N HIS A 9 -2.66 6.41 6.46
CA HIS A 9 -3.97 6.09 5.92
C HIS A 9 -4.56 7.34 5.25
N LYS A 10 -5.44 7.13 4.28
CA LYS A 10 -6.12 8.21 3.57
C LYS A 10 -7.56 7.79 3.31
N VAL A 11 -8.50 8.67 3.62
CA VAL A 11 -9.92 8.45 3.37
C VAL A 11 -10.28 9.16 2.07
N HIS A 12 -10.97 8.45 1.19
CA HIS A 12 -11.48 9.00 -0.06
C HIS A 12 -13.00 8.97 -0.05
N GLU A 13 -13.64 10.09 -0.39
CA GLU A 13 -15.11 10.18 -0.51
C GLU A 13 -15.64 9.56 -1.82
N ARG A 14 -14.74 9.28 -2.76
CA ARG A 14 -15.06 8.75 -4.09
C ARG A 14 -14.20 7.53 -4.40
N ALA A 15 -14.59 6.81 -5.45
CA ALA A 15 -13.79 5.69 -5.96
C ALA A 15 -12.37 6.15 -6.33
N VAL A 16 -11.38 5.38 -5.88
CA VAL A 16 -9.95 5.61 -6.10
C VAL A 16 -9.56 5.01 -7.46
N ASN A 17 -8.83 5.76 -8.28
CA ASN A 17 -8.28 5.28 -9.55
C ASN A 17 -6.75 5.11 -9.47
N GLY A 18 -6.13 4.66 -10.58
CA GLY A 18 -4.69 4.41 -10.64
C GLY A 18 -3.80 5.63 -10.34
N GLU A 19 -4.23 6.84 -10.71
CA GLU A 19 -3.52 8.08 -10.40
C GLU A 19 -3.63 8.44 -8.92
N ASP A 20 -4.80 8.29 -8.32
CA ASP A 20 -5.00 8.48 -6.87
C ASP A 20 -4.13 7.50 -6.07
N PHE A 21 -4.06 6.24 -6.53
CA PHE A 21 -3.22 5.21 -5.94
C PHE A 21 -1.72 5.57 -6.06
N LYS A 22 -1.29 6.05 -7.23
CA LYS A 22 0.07 6.53 -7.48
C LYS A 22 0.48 7.64 -6.51
N ILE A 23 -0.41 8.60 -6.26
CA ILE A 23 -0.18 9.69 -5.30
C ILE A 23 -0.07 9.11 -3.88
N SER A 24 -0.98 8.23 -3.50
CA SER A 24 -1.01 7.60 -2.18
C SER A 24 0.26 6.79 -1.87
N LEU A 25 0.84 6.11 -2.87
CA LEU A 25 2.11 5.40 -2.70
C LEU A 25 3.29 6.34 -2.40
N ARG A 26 3.34 7.52 -3.03
CA ARG A 26 4.38 8.52 -2.73
C ARG A 26 4.24 9.08 -1.32
N GLU A 27 3.01 9.41 -0.92
CA GLU A 27 2.71 9.89 0.43
C GLU A 27 3.09 8.82 1.48
N LEU A 28 2.77 7.55 1.22
CA LEU A 28 3.16 6.42 2.07
C LEU A 28 4.69 6.28 2.16
N LYS A 29 5.42 6.41 1.05
CA LYS A 29 6.90 6.33 1.06
C LYS A 29 7.51 7.50 1.83
N ALA A 30 6.97 8.71 1.70
CA ALA A 30 7.40 9.86 2.50
C ALA A 30 7.21 9.59 4.00
N ALA A 31 6.05 9.09 4.40
CA ALA A 31 5.77 8.72 5.80
C ALA A 31 6.69 7.60 6.32
N CYS A 32 7.06 6.64 5.47
CA CYS A 32 8.08 5.63 5.80
C CYS A 32 9.43 6.29 6.08
N THR A 33 9.89 7.18 5.22
CA THR A 33 11.17 7.88 5.37
C THR A 33 11.21 8.72 6.65
N GLU A 34 10.15 9.46 6.96
CA GLU A 34 10.03 10.23 8.21
C GLU A 34 10.13 9.36 9.47
N LYS A 35 9.68 8.10 9.40
CA LYS A 35 9.78 7.12 10.48
C LYS A 35 11.10 6.32 10.46
N GLY A 36 12.04 6.66 9.59
CA GLY A 36 13.33 5.96 9.45
C GLY A 36 13.23 4.59 8.79
N ILE A 37 12.22 4.36 7.94
CA ILE A 37 12.04 3.12 7.16
C ILE A 37 12.62 3.36 5.76
N GLU A 38 13.91 3.07 5.61
CA GLU A 38 14.67 3.42 4.40
C GLU A 38 14.28 2.55 3.18
N SER A 39 14.15 1.24 3.39
CA SER A 39 13.91 0.25 2.31
C SER A 39 12.63 -0.58 2.55
N PRO A 40 11.44 0.05 2.51
CA PRO A 40 10.19 -0.67 2.72
C PRO A 40 9.90 -1.64 1.57
N VAL A 41 9.35 -2.81 1.92
CA VAL A 41 8.71 -3.72 0.98
C VAL A 41 7.20 -3.57 1.15
N PHE A 42 6.50 -3.19 0.09
CA PHE A 42 5.06 -3.04 0.10
C PHE A 42 4.39 -4.36 -0.32
N ILE A 43 3.69 -4.99 0.62
CA ILE A 43 2.89 -6.19 0.36
C ILE A 43 1.46 -5.76 0.08
N MET A 44 0.91 -6.16 -1.05
CA MET A 44 -0.40 -5.72 -1.53
C MET A 44 -1.21 -6.93 -1.99
N ASP A 45 -2.54 -6.88 -1.85
CA ASP A 45 -3.41 -7.87 -2.48
C ASP A 45 -3.37 -7.74 -4.02
N ASN A 46 -4.01 -8.67 -4.72
CA ASN A 46 -3.96 -8.72 -6.18
C ASN A 46 -5.00 -7.83 -6.88
N ALA A 47 -5.47 -6.74 -6.26
CA ALA A 47 -6.45 -5.85 -6.85
C ALA A 47 -5.93 -5.22 -8.17
N ARG A 48 -6.83 -4.98 -9.14
CA ARG A 48 -6.43 -4.45 -10.47
C ARG A 48 -5.72 -3.10 -10.40
N ILE A 49 -6.13 -2.23 -9.46
CA ILE A 49 -5.57 -0.89 -9.26
C ILE A 49 -4.08 -0.93 -8.87
N HIS A 50 -3.65 -2.01 -8.21
CA HIS A 50 -2.28 -2.23 -7.79
C HIS A 50 -1.33 -2.53 -8.96
N HIS A 51 -1.88 -2.98 -10.09
CA HIS A 51 -1.15 -3.26 -11.33
C HIS A 51 -1.25 -2.11 -12.33
N TYR A 52 -1.53 -0.90 -11.85
CA TYR A 52 -1.64 0.28 -12.71
C TYR A 52 -0.31 0.55 -13.44
N LYS A 53 -0.34 0.52 -14.78
CA LYS A 53 0.86 0.64 -15.62
C LYS A 53 1.61 1.96 -15.41
N GLY A 54 0.90 3.05 -15.08
CA GLY A 54 1.51 4.35 -14.81
C GLY A 54 2.44 4.38 -13.57
N LEU A 55 2.47 3.30 -12.77
CA LEU A 55 3.48 3.12 -11.73
C LEU A 55 4.87 2.82 -12.32
N MET A 56 4.93 1.97 -13.36
CA MET A 56 6.19 1.55 -13.98
C MET A 56 6.80 2.64 -14.87
N GLU A 57 5.96 3.50 -15.43
CA GLU A 57 6.38 4.67 -16.22
C GLU A 57 7.01 5.77 -15.35
N ASN A 58 6.86 5.68 -14.02
CA ASN A 58 7.43 6.64 -13.09
C ASN A 58 8.75 6.12 -12.51
N ASN A 59 9.86 6.77 -12.86
CA ASN A 59 11.22 6.38 -12.45
C ASN A 59 11.44 6.32 -10.93
N GLU A 60 10.68 7.08 -10.13
CA GLU A 60 10.76 7.03 -8.68
C GLU A 60 10.06 5.78 -8.15
N LEU A 61 8.83 5.53 -8.61
CA LEU A 61 8.01 4.42 -8.12
C LEU A 61 8.51 3.07 -8.62
N SER A 62 9.21 3.01 -9.76
CA SER A 62 9.86 1.79 -10.23
C SER A 62 10.95 1.27 -9.30
N GLN A 63 11.46 2.12 -8.39
CA GLN A 63 12.43 1.72 -7.35
C GLN A 63 11.75 1.07 -6.13
N TYR A 64 10.42 1.12 -6.03
CA TYR A 64 9.70 0.59 -4.88
C TYR A 64 9.66 -0.94 -4.98
N THR A 65 9.92 -1.62 -3.86
CA THR A 65 9.77 -3.08 -3.83
C THR A 65 8.33 -3.45 -3.56
N LEU A 66 7.56 -3.69 -4.64
CA LEU A 66 6.18 -4.14 -4.59
C LEU A 66 6.10 -5.66 -4.66
N LYS A 67 5.32 -6.29 -3.77
CA LYS A 67 5.00 -7.72 -3.79
C LYS A 67 3.49 -7.89 -3.75
N TYR A 68 2.98 -8.73 -4.64
CA TYR A 68 1.56 -9.02 -4.73
C TYR A 68 1.28 -10.42 -4.18
N LEU A 69 0.23 -10.52 -3.39
CA LEU A 69 -0.27 -11.80 -2.90
C LEU A 69 -0.95 -12.57 -4.04
N PRO A 70 -1.01 -13.92 -3.98
CA PRO A 70 -1.79 -14.70 -4.93
C PRO A 70 -3.27 -14.30 -4.91
N PRO A 71 -3.99 -14.44 -6.03
CA PRO A 71 -5.44 -14.26 -6.06
C PRO A 71 -6.14 -15.07 -4.95
N TYR A 72 -7.22 -14.50 -4.39
CA TYR A 72 -8.06 -15.15 -3.38
C TYR A 72 -7.31 -15.64 -2.12
N SER A 73 -6.23 -14.96 -1.74
CA SER A 73 -5.43 -15.30 -0.55
C SER A 73 -5.52 -14.25 0.57
N PRO A 74 -6.72 -13.88 1.06
CA PRO A 74 -6.87 -12.85 2.09
C PRO A 74 -6.22 -13.25 3.42
N PHE A 75 -6.10 -14.55 3.69
CA PHE A 75 -5.41 -15.08 4.89
C PHE A 75 -3.90 -14.75 4.92
N LEU A 76 -3.30 -14.35 3.80
CA LEU A 76 -1.92 -13.85 3.73
C LEU A 76 -1.84 -12.31 3.89
N ASN A 77 -2.97 -11.60 3.81
CA ASN A 77 -3.01 -10.15 3.86
C ASN A 77 -3.17 -9.66 5.30
N ALA A 78 -2.10 -9.12 5.89
CA ALA A 78 -2.08 -8.73 7.30
C ALA A 78 -3.13 -7.66 7.66
N ILE A 79 -3.54 -6.81 6.72
CA ILE A 79 -4.55 -5.77 6.97
C ILE A 79 -5.95 -6.35 7.23
N GLU A 80 -6.24 -7.57 6.76
CA GLU A 80 -7.51 -8.25 7.02
C GLU A 80 -7.70 -8.52 8.52
N ASN A 81 -6.62 -8.80 9.26
CA ASN A 81 -6.67 -8.94 10.71
C ASN A 81 -7.05 -7.61 11.39
N VAL A 82 -6.56 -6.48 10.88
CA VAL A 82 -6.90 -5.15 11.40
C VAL A 82 -8.37 -4.84 11.13
N PHE A 83 -8.83 -5.03 9.89
CA PHE A 83 -10.24 -4.80 9.53
C PHE A 83 -11.20 -5.79 10.19
N SER A 84 -10.73 -6.99 10.58
CA SER A 84 -11.56 -7.94 11.34
C SER A 84 -12.02 -7.40 12.69
N VAL A 85 -11.21 -6.53 13.30
CA VAL A 85 -11.46 -5.88 14.60
C VAL A 85 -12.09 -4.50 14.41
N TRP A 86 -11.69 -3.78 13.36
CA TRP A 86 -12.20 -2.46 13.02
C TRP A 86 -13.57 -2.54 12.32
N LYS A 87 -14.59 -2.97 13.07
CA LYS A 87 -15.98 -3.14 12.60
C LYS A 87 -17.00 -2.19 13.22
N ASN A 88 -16.54 -1.20 13.98
CA ASN A 88 -17.39 -0.22 14.66
C ASN A 88 -16.97 1.20 14.28
#